data_AF-A0A7J8UZ42-F1
#
_entry.id   AF-A0A7J8UZ42-F1
#
_cell.length_a   1.000
_cell.length_b   1.000
_cell.length_c   1.000
_cell.angle_alpha   90.00
_cell.angle_beta   90.00
_cell.angle_gamma   90.00
#
_symmetry.space_group_name_H-M   'P 1'
#
loop_
_entity.id
_entity.type
_entity.pdbx_description
1 polymer ?
#
loop_
_entity_poly.entity_id
_entity_poly.type
_entity_poly.pdbx_seq_one_letter_code
_entity_poly.pdbx_strand_id
1 'polypeptide(L)'
;MEENLDCSASNLLCSENASSCFDDDLDFNAIKEFGVSPDCDHHLKNQIFNQQDPFFINNRSTYLMGSSGFAIQSDDRIKEMVEKEVEHLPEDDYLKRLRSGDLDLSVRKEALDWIWKASAYYGFGPLSLCLSINYLDRFLSVYDLPRGKTWTVQLLAVACLSIAAKMEETKVPLSVDLQ
;
A
#
# COMPACT_ATOMS: atom_id res chain seq x y z
N MET A 1 54.27 9.14 -0.60
CA MET A 1 53.21 8.51 -1.40
C MET A 1 52.01 8.46 -0.49
N GLU A 2 51.22 9.53 -0.53
CA GLU A 2 49.98 9.71 0.22
C GLU A 2 48.89 8.86 -0.44
N GLU A 3 48.17 8.05 0.33
CA GLU A 3 46.85 7.60 -0.08
C GLU A 3 45.87 8.00 1.02
N ASN A 4 45.19 9.10 0.74
CA ASN A 4 44.06 9.64 1.47
C ASN A 4 42.84 8.76 1.12
N LEU A 5 42.40 7.89 2.04
CA LEU A 5 41.07 7.30 1.93
C LEU A 5 40.08 8.27 2.57
N ASP A 6 39.59 9.21 1.77
CA ASP A 6 38.39 9.96 2.10
C ASP A 6 37.20 8.99 2.09
N CYS A 7 36.86 8.50 3.29
CA CYS A 7 35.57 7.88 3.55
C CYS A 7 34.52 9.00 3.43
N SER A 8 34.02 9.20 2.22
CA SER A 8 32.84 10.02 1.96
C SER A 8 31.65 9.32 2.61
N ALA A 9 31.49 9.55 3.91
CA ALA A 9 30.26 9.24 4.63
C ALA A 9 29.20 10.14 3.99
N SER A 10 28.49 9.60 3.00
CA SER A 10 27.24 10.19 2.53
C SER A 10 26.31 10.22 3.73
N ASN A 11 26.20 11.41 4.32
CA ASN A 11 25.30 11.70 5.43
C ASN A 11 23.86 11.49 4.92
N LEU A 12 23.36 10.27 5.03
CA LEU A 12 21.94 9.91 4.90
C LEU A 12 21.19 10.36 6.15
N LEU A 13 21.36 11.63 6.54
CA LEU A 13 20.55 12.24 7.57
C LEU A 13 19.29 12.77 6.89
N CYS A 14 18.21 11.98 6.96
CA CYS A 14 16.87 12.47 6.72
C CYS A 14 16.61 13.59 7.74
N SER A 15 16.46 14.84 7.27
CA SER A 15 15.93 15.88 8.14
C SER A 15 14.50 15.52 8.50
N GLU A 16 14.10 15.69 9.77
CA GLU A 16 12.70 15.60 10.18
C GLU A 16 11.93 16.79 9.59
N ASN A 17 11.59 16.75 8.29
CA ASN A 17 10.65 17.68 7.68
C ASN A 17 9.26 17.04 7.68
N ALA A 18 8.29 17.70 8.29
CA ALA A 18 6.88 17.30 8.27
C ALA A 18 6.18 17.75 6.97
N SER A 19 6.91 17.81 5.86
CA SER A 19 6.39 18.24 4.56
C SER A 19 6.61 17.10 3.57
N SER A 20 5.63 16.21 3.47
CA SER A 20 5.57 15.19 2.43
C SER A 20 5.17 15.82 1.08
N CYS A 21 5.57 15.20 -0.02
CA CYS A 21 5.10 15.59 -1.36
C CYS A 21 3.56 15.51 -1.53
N PHE A 22 2.85 14.93 -0.57
CA PHE A 22 1.41 14.70 -0.60
C PHE A 22 0.65 15.38 0.56
N ASP A 23 1.33 16.21 1.36
CA ASP A 23 0.72 16.97 2.48
C ASP A 23 -0.06 18.19 2.01
N ASP A 24 0.28 18.72 0.83
CA ASP A 24 -0.50 19.76 0.19
C ASP A 24 -1.75 19.15 -0.46
N ASP A 25 -2.90 19.81 -0.25
CA ASP A 25 -4.14 19.57 -0.99
C ASP A 25 -3.85 19.74 -2.49
N LEU A 26 -3.40 18.67 -3.15
CA LEU A 26 -3.38 18.58 -4.59
C LEU A 26 -4.83 18.66 -5.03
N ASP A 27 -5.24 19.88 -5.38
CA ASP A 27 -6.55 20.22 -5.87
C ASP A 27 -6.86 19.29 -7.06
N PHE A 28 -7.70 18.29 -6.80
CA PHE A 28 -7.96 17.10 -7.61
C PHE A 28 -8.70 17.41 -8.92
N ASN A 29 -8.64 18.66 -9.39
CA ASN A 29 -9.24 19.12 -10.62
C ASN A 29 -8.52 18.62 -11.88
N ALA A 30 -7.34 18.01 -11.75
CA ALA A 30 -6.61 17.40 -12.87
C ALA A 30 -6.97 15.92 -13.14
N ILE A 31 -7.85 15.30 -12.35
CA ILE A 31 -8.36 13.92 -12.58
C ILE A 31 -9.80 13.96 -13.14
N LYS A 32 -10.10 14.97 -13.96
CA LYS A 32 -11.38 15.04 -14.68
C LYS A 32 -11.52 14.06 -15.84
N GLU A 33 -10.55 13.19 -16.06
CA GLU A 33 -10.71 12.04 -16.98
C GLU A 33 -11.30 10.79 -16.30
N PHE A 34 -11.42 10.77 -14.97
CA PHE A 34 -12.15 9.74 -14.22
C PHE A 34 -13.00 10.39 -13.12
N GLY A 35 -14.14 10.96 -13.53
CA GLY A 35 -14.98 11.80 -12.68
C GLY A 35 -15.37 11.16 -11.34
N VAL A 36 -15.04 11.84 -10.23
CA VAL A 36 -15.54 11.53 -8.89
C VAL A 36 -15.73 12.83 -8.08
N SER A 37 -16.89 12.92 -7.41
CA SER A 37 -17.36 13.99 -6.53
C SER A 37 -17.18 13.57 -5.05
N PRO A 38 -17.13 14.51 -4.07
CA PRO A 38 -16.71 14.21 -2.72
C PRO A 38 -17.88 13.67 -1.88
N ASP A 39 -18.02 12.34 -1.83
CA ASP A 39 -18.78 11.64 -0.80
C ASP A 39 -18.11 10.29 -0.52
N CYS A 40 -17.18 10.31 0.43
CA CYS A 40 -16.18 9.26 0.68
C CYS A 40 -16.65 8.25 1.73
N ASP A 41 -17.62 7.41 1.36
CA ASP A 41 -17.85 6.13 2.07
C ASP A 41 -18.26 5.00 1.13
N HIS A 42 -18.72 5.32 -0.09
CA HIS A 42 -19.12 4.32 -1.09
C HIS A 42 -18.03 3.95 -2.12
N HIS A 43 -16.91 4.66 -2.17
CA HIS A 43 -15.98 4.55 -3.31
C HIS A 43 -14.90 3.47 -3.20
N LEU A 44 -14.57 3.02 -1.99
CA LEU A 44 -13.59 1.94 -1.76
C LEU A 44 -14.03 0.65 -2.48
N LYS A 45 -15.34 0.36 -2.50
CA LYS A 45 -15.89 -0.82 -3.18
C LYS A 45 -15.95 -0.66 -4.70
N ASN A 46 -15.98 0.56 -5.22
CA ASN A 46 -16.17 0.75 -6.65
C ASN A 46 -14.85 0.87 -7.40
N GLN A 47 -13.78 1.41 -6.81
CA GLN A 47 -12.48 1.54 -7.50
C GLN A 47 -11.62 0.27 -7.44
N ILE A 48 -11.71 -0.53 -6.36
CA ILE A 48 -11.08 -1.87 -6.31
C ILE A 48 -11.68 -2.80 -7.38
N PHE A 49 -12.92 -2.56 -7.82
CA PHE A 49 -13.65 -3.41 -8.77
C PHE A 49 -13.93 -2.79 -10.16
N ASN A 50 -13.62 -1.51 -10.42
CA ASN A 50 -13.90 -0.85 -11.72
C ASN A 50 -12.68 -0.35 -12.50
N GLN A 51 -11.45 -0.61 -12.07
CA GLN A 51 -10.40 -0.72 -13.08
C GLN A 51 -10.71 -2.02 -13.84
N GLN A 52 -11.26 -1.87 -15.05
CA GLN A 52 -11.39 -2.97 -16.01
C GLN A 52 -9.98 -3.37 -16.44
N ASP A 53 -9.27 -4.04 -15.54
CA ASP A 53 -8.21 -4.94 -15.89
C ASP A 53 -8.86 -6.15 -16.57
N PRO A 54 -8.32 -6.65 -17.70
CA PRO A 54 -8.86 -7.79 -18.43
C PRO A 54 -8.81 -9.13 -17.65
N PHE A 55 -8.55 -9.11 -16.34
CA PHE A 55 -8.39 -10.29 -15.49
C PHE A 55 -9.42 -10.46 -14.37
N PHE A 56 -10.34 -9.51 -14.16
CA PHE A 56 -11.47 -9.74 -13.24
C PHE A 56 -12.63 -10.41 -13.96
N ILE A 57 -12.69 -11.73 -13.83
CA ILE A 57 -13.75 -12.59 -14.34
C ILE A 57 -15.09 -12.16 -13.72
N ASN A 58 -15.88 -11.43 -14.49
CA ASN A 58 -17.28 -11.21 -14.18
C ASN A 58 -18.01 -12.55 -14.27
N ASN A 59 -18.73 -12.91 -13.20
CA ASN A 59 -19.59 -14.08 -13.11
C ASN A 59 -20.70 -14.01 -14.17
N ARG A 60 -20.39 -14.46 -15.39
CA ARG A 60 -21.37 -14.89 -16.37
C ARG A 60 -20.75 -16.03 -17.16
N SER A 61 -21.32 -17.20 -16.94
CA SER A 61 -21.03 -18.45 -17.64
C SER A 61 -20.85 -18.24 -19.14
N THR A 62 -19.61 -18.18 -19.62
CA THR A 62 -19.25 -18.41 -21.03
C THR A 62 -17.91 -19.13 -21.06
N TYR A 63 -18.00 -20.43 -21.33
CA TYR A 63 -16.92 -21.36 -21.65
C TYR A 63 -16.05 -20.79 -22.76
N LEU A 64 -14.89 -20.23 -22.39
CA LEU A 64 -13.85 -19.80 -23.31
C LEU A 64 -12.66 -20.75 -23.12
N MET A 65 -12.72 -21.88 -23.82
CA MET A 65 -11.53 -22.66 -24.13
C MET A 65 -10.50 -21.72 -24.78
N GLY A 66 -9.36 -21.50 -24.14
CA GLY A 66 -8.17 -20.96 -24.82
C GLY A 66 -7.53 -19.67 -24.30
N SER A 67 -7.80 -19.21 -23.07
CA SER A 67 -6.96 -18.15 -22.47
C SER A 67 -5.81 -18.77 -21.66
N SER A 68 -4.62 -18.79 -22.24
CA SER A 68 -3.37 -19.32 -21.66
C SER A 68 -2.78 -18.46 -20.52
N GLY A 69 -3.58 -17.67 -19.81
CA GLY A 69 -3.11 -16.78 -18.72
C GLY A 69 -3.39 -17.29 -17.31
N PHE A 70 -4.43 -18.11 -17.14
CA PHE A 70 -4.75 -18.74 -15.87
C PHE A 70 -4.88 -20.24 -16.12
N ALA A 71 -3.75 -20.95 -16.04
CA ALA A 71 -3.83 -22.36 -15.72
C ALA A 71 -4.72 -22.46 -14.47
N ILE A 72 -5.83 -23.18 -14.55
CA ILE A 72 -6.65 -23.51 -13.38
C ILE A 72 -5.66 -24.05 -12.36
N GLN A 73 -5.41 -23.27 -11.31
CA GLN A 73 -4.47 -23.69 -10.27
C GLN A 73 -4.99 -25.03 -9.75
N SER A 74 -4.11 -26.02 -9.64
CA SER A 74 -4.52 -27.29 -9.04
C SER A 74 -5.09 -27.04 -7.65
N ASP A 75 -6.09 -27.81 -7.24
CA ASP A 75 -6.70 -27.70 -5.91
C ASP A 75 -5.63 -27.72 -4.80
N ASP A 76 -4.54 -28.47 -5.00
CA ASP A 76 -3.38 -28.51 -4.11
C ASP A 76 -2.69 -27.15 -3.95
N ARG A 77 -2.54 -26.37 -5.02
CA ARG A 77 -1.91 -25.04 -5.00
C ARG A 77 -2.80 -24.00 -4.33
N ILE A 78 -4.11 -24.08 -4.56
CA ILE A 78 -5.09 -23.24 -3.87
C ILE A 78 -5.05 -23.54 -2.36
N LYS A 79 -5.03 -24.82 -1.99
CA LYS A 79 -4.91 -25.25 -0.59
C LYS A 79 -3.64 -24.68 0.07
N GLU A 80 -2.50 -24.77 -0.62
CA GLU A 80 -1.24 -24.21 -0.11
C GLU A 80 -1.32 -22.68 0.08
N MET A 81 -1.93 -21.95 -0.86
CA MET A 81 -2.11 -20.50 -0.73
C MET A 81 -2.99 -20.14 0.48
N VAL A 82 -4.08 -20.87 0.69
CA VAL A 82 -4.98 -20.66 1.84
C VAL A 82 -4.28 -21.00 3.15
N GLU A 83 -3.49 -22.08 3.19
CA GLU A 83 -2.70 -22.44 4.36
C GLU A 83 -1.64 -21.39 4.71
N LYS A 84 -1.12 -20.67 3.71
CA LYS A 84 -0.17 -19.56 3.94
C LYS A 84 -0.85 -18.25 4.31
N GLU A 85 -2.14 -18.07 4.03
CA GLU A 85 -2.88 -16.83 4.33
C GLU A 85 -2.81 -16.49 5.82
N VAL A 86 -2.91 -17.49 6.69
CA VAL A 86 -2.87 -17.30 8.15
C VAL A 86 -1.55 -16.70 8.66
N GLU A 87 -0.43 -16.93 7.96
CA GLU A 87 0.88 -16.36 8.31
C GLU A 87 0.98 -14.86 7.98
N HIS A 88 0.02 -14.34 7.21
CA HIS A 88 -0.03 -12.98 6.69
C HIS A 88 -1.20 -12.17 7.28
N LEU A 89 -1.89 -12.69 8.29
CA LEU A 89 -2.92 -11.96 9.01
C LEU A 89 -2.31 -11.05 10.10
N PRO A 90 -2.96 -9.92 10.43
CA PRO A 90 -2.67 -9.18 11.66
C PRO A 90 -2.96 -10.02 12.92
N GLU A 91 -2.45 -9.60 14.08
CA GLU A 91 -2.77 -10.24 15.36
C GLU A 91 -4.30 -10.32 15.63
N ASP A 92 -4.72 -11.39 16.30
CA ASP A 92 -6.14 -11.72 16.52
C ASP A 92 -6.91 -10.63 17.31
N ASP A 93 -6.19 -9.85 18.13
CA ASP A 93 -6.76 -8.77 18.93
C ASP A 93 -6.81 -7.41 18.19
N TYR A 94 -6.17 -7.30 17.02
CA TYR A 94 -6.07 -6.06 16.24
C TYR A 94 -7.44 -5.43 15.99
N LEU A 95 -8.39 -6.20 15.46
CA LEU A 95 -9.73 -5.70 15.14
C LEU A 95 -10.51 -5.29 16.40
N LYS A 96 -10.25 -5.94 17.54
CA LYS A 96 -10.87 -5.59 18.82
C LYS A 96 -10.33 -4.26 19.31
N ARG A 97 -9.00 -4.10 19.32
CA ARG A 97 -8.32 -2.84 19.69
C ARG A 97 -8.76 -1.69 18.82
N LEU A 98 -8.82 -1.90 17.51
CA LEU A 98 -9.28 -0.91 16.53
C LEU A 98 -10.73 -0.45 16.78
N ARG A 99 -11.63 -1.36 17.15
CA ARG A 99 -13.05 -1.03 17.44
C ARG A 99 -13.25 -0.41 18.82
N SER A 100 -12.46 -0.83 19.79
CA SER A 100 -12.52 -0.34 21.17
C SER A 100 -11.94 1.06 21.34
N GLY A 101 -11.06 1.49 20.42
CA GLY A 101 -10.32 2.74 20.49
C GLY A 101 -8.96 2.61 21.19
N ASP A 102 -8.57 1.40 21.60
CA ASP A 102 -7.23 1.12 22.16
C ASP A 102 -6.12 1.32 21.12
N LEU A 103 -6.45 1.15 19.83
CA LEU A 103 -5.59 1.54 18.72
C LEU A 103 -6.16 2.78 18.04
N ASP A 104 -5.30 3.75 17.76
CA ASP A 104 -5.70 5.01 17.14
C ASP A 104 -6.09 4.79 15.67
N LEU A 105 -7.40 4.81 15.40
CA LEU A 105 -7.97 4.72 14.06
C LEU A 105 -7.49 5.84 13.13
N SER A 106 -7.11 7.01 13.67
CA SER A 106 -6.66 8.14 12.85
C SER A 106 -5.32 7.85 12.17
N VAL A 107 -4.40 7.19 12.87
CA VAL A 107 -3.10 6.73 12.34
C VAL A 107 -3.29 5.86 11.10
N ARG A 108 -4.19 4.87 11.16
CA ARG A 108 -4.46 3.98 10.02
C ARG A 108 -5.03 4.78 8.84
N LYS A 109 -5.98 5.69 9.10
CA LYS A 109 -6.61 6.50 8.05
C LYS A 109 -5.60 7.42 7.35
N GLU A 110 -4.76 8.09 8.12
CA GLU A 110 -3.72 8.98 7.60
C GLU A 110 -2.71 8.21 6.74
N ALA A 111 -2.24 7.04 7.22
CA ALA A 111 -1.36 6.19 6.42
C ALA A 111 -2.02 5.70 5.12
N LEU A 112 -3.30 5.31 5.18
CA LEU A 112 -4.05 4.86 3.99
C LEU A 112 -4.26 5.97 2.96
N ASP A 113 -4.58 7.19 3.40
CA ASP A 113 -4.72 8.35 2.51
C ASP A 113 -3.40 8.63 1.77
N TRP A 114 -2.28 8.62 2.50
CA TRP A 114 -0.96 8.79 1.90
C TRP A 114 -0.63 7.67 0.90
N ILE A 115 -0.80 6.40 1.30
CA ILE A 115 -0.54 5.23 0.43
C ILE A 115 -1.38 5.33 -0.85
N TRP A 116 -2.65 5.71 -0.73
CA TRP A 116 -3.55 5.86 -1.86
C TRP A 116 -3.08 6.94 -2.84
N LYS A 117 -2.77 8.14 -2.34
CA LYS A 117 -2.26 9.26 -3.14
C LYS A 117 -0.95 8.90 -3.85
N ALA A 118 0.00 8.31 -3.12
CA ALA A 118 1.27 7.88 -3.68
C ALA A 118 1.11 6.76 -4.73
N SER A 119 0.29 5.75 -4.45
CA SER A 119 0.02 4.66 -5.40
C SER A 119 -0.57 5.20 -6.71
N ALA A 120 -1.50 6.15 -6.63
CA ALA A 120 -2.07 6.80 -7.80
C ALA A 120 -1.04 7.64 -8.57
N TYR A 121 -0.15 8.35 -7.86
CA TYR A 121 0.90 9.17 -8.45
C TYR A 121 1.93 8.34 -9.23
N TYR A 122 2.41 7.22 -8.68
CA TYR A 122 3.37 6.34 -9.37
C TYR A 122 2.72 5.35 -10.33
N GLY A 123 1.39 5.26 -10.35
CA GLY A 123 0.65 4.31 -11.18
C GLY A 123 0.84 2.86 -10.76
N PHE A 124 0.99 2.60 -9.46
CA PHE A 124 1.09 1.23 -8.93
C PHE A 124 -0.23 0.47 -9.06
N GLY A 125 -0.13 -0.84 -9.28
CA GLY A 125 -1.25 -1.74 -9.46
C GLY A 125 -2.01 -2.03 -8.16
N PRO A 126 -3.22 -2.61 -8.26
CA PRO A 126 -4.08 -2.91 -7.11
C PRO A 126 -3.45 -3.90 -6.14
N LEU A 127 -2.61 -4.83 -6.60
CA LEU A 127 -1.95 -5.80 -5.74
C LEU A 127 -0.87 -5.14 -4.84
N SER A 128 -0.11 -4.18 -5.37
CA SER A 128 0.83 -3.37 -4.59
C SER A 128 0.10 -2.56 -3.51
N LEU A 129 -1.05 -1.96 -3.84
CA LEU A 129 -1.89 -1.29 -2.86
C LEU A 129 -2.37 -2.25 -1.75
N CYS A 130 -2.92 -3.41 -2.12
CA CYS A 130 -3.38 -4.42 -1.16
C CYS A 130 -2.26 -4.93 -0.23
N LEU A 131 -1.07 -5.17 -0.78
CA LEU A 131 0.11 -5.57 0.00
C LEU A 131 0.55 -4.47 0.96
N SER A 132 0.54 -3.21 0.52
CA SER A 132 0.86 -2.06 1.36
C SER A 132 -0.06 -1.99 2.59
N ILE A 133 -1.36 -2.19 2.38
CA ILE A 133 -2.37 -2.20 3.45
C ILE A 133 -2.16 -3.42 4.37
N ASN A 134 -1.87 -4.59 3.81
CA ASN A 134 -1.55 -5.79 4.60
C ASN A 134 -0.34 -5.57 5.52
N TYR A 135 0.74 -4.98 5.00
CA TYR A 135 1.92 -4.67 5.79
C TYR A 135 1.64 -3.62 6.88
N LEU A 136 0.85 -2.60 6.56
CA LEU A 136 0.43 -1.58 7.53
C LEU A 136 -0.37 -2.20 8.69
N ASP A 137 -1.40 -2.97 8.38
CA ASP A 137 -2.28 -3.58 9.39
C ASP A 137 -1.51 -4.57 10.28
N ARG A 138 -0.61 -5.36 9.70
CA ARG A 138 0.26 -6.28 10.47
C ARG A 138 1.20 -5.51 11.39
N PHE A 139 1.83 -4.44 10.91
CA PHE A 139 2.72 -3.63 11.74
C PHE A 139 1.98 -2.98 12.92
N LEU A 140 0.82 -2.36 12.65
CA LEU A 140 0.00 -1.73 13.68
C LEU A 140 -0.61 -2.73 14.67
N SER A 141 -0.73 -4.01 14.29
CA SER A 141 -1.20 -5.05 15.21
C SER A 141 -0.20 -5.36 16.32
N VAL A 142 1.10 -5.29 16.03
CA VAL A 142 2.17 -5.64 16.99
C VAL A 142 2.89 -4.43 17.58
N TYR A 143 2.82 -3.26 16.94
CA TYR A 143 3.61 -2.09 17.33
C TYR A 143 2.75 -0.85 17.57
N ASP A 144 2.93 -0.25 18.74
CA ASP A 144 2.33 1.04 19.09
C ASP A 144 3.23 2.18 18.65
N LEU A 145 2.71 3.07 17.80
CA LEU A 145 3.48 4.23 17.33
C LEU A 145 3.77 5.23 18.46
N PRO A 146 4.94 5.91 18.43
CA PRO A 146 5.25 6.97 19.39
C PRO A 146 4.22 8.11 19.31
N ARG A 147 3.51 8.36 20.41
CA ARG A 147 2.55 9.47 20.48
C ARG A 147 3.25 10.81 20.28
N GLY A 148 2.61 11.70 19.52
CA GLY A 148 3.08 13.07 19.28
C GLY A 148 4.12 13.21 18.15
N LYS A 149 4.43 12.13 17.42
CA LYS A 149 5.32 12.17 16.24
C LYS A 149 4.56 11.82 14.97
N THR A 150 3.89 12.79 14.36
CA THR A 150 3.08 12.60 13.14
C THR A 150 3.88 12.03 11.97
N TRP A 151 5.16 12.42 11.82
CA TRP A 151 6.05 11.88 10.80
C TRP A 151 6.20 10.34 10.83
N THR A 152 5.96 9.70 11.98
CA THR A 152 6.09 8.23 12.10
C THR A 152 5.02 7.50 11.30
N VAL A 153 3.84 8.09 11.15
CA VAL A 153 2.74 7.52 10.35
C VAL A 153 3.10 7.56 8.87
N GLN A 154 3.59 8.71 8.40
CA GLN A 154 4.07 8.88 7.04
C GLN A 154 5.25 7.94 6.74
N LEU A 155 6.24 7.86 7.63
CA LEU A 155 7.37 6.94 7.43
C LEU A 155 6.91 5.49 7.32
N LEU A 156 5.96 5.08 8.16
CA LEU A 156 5.38 3.75 8.09
C LEU A 156 4.66 3.52 6.75
N ALA A 157 3.87 4.49 6.30
CA ALA A 157 3.18 4.45 5.02
C ALA A 157 4.15 4.31 3.83
N VAL A 158 5.21 5.12 3.80
CA VAL A 158 6.29 5.07 2.80
C VAL A 158 6.97 3.70 2.81
N ALA A 159 7.29 3.17 3.99
CA ALA A 159 7.96 1.88 4.13
C ALA A 159 7.08 0.73 3.63
N CYS A 160 5.80 0.69 4.02
CA CYS A 160 4.85 -0.32 3.57
C CYS A 160 4.69 -0.29 2.05
N LEU A 161 4.51 0.89 1.46
CA LEU A 161 4.38 1.07 0.02
C LEU A 161 5.67 0.67 -0.72
N SER A 162 6.82 1.03 -0.17
CA SER A 162 8.13 0.67 -0.76
C SER A 162 8.32 -0.85 -0.82
N ILE A 163 7.95 -1.57 0.24
CA ILE A 163 8.06 -3.04 0.27
C ILE A 163 7.09 -3.65 -0.74
N ALA A 164 5.84 -3.19 -0.78
CA ALA A 164 4.84 -3.69 -1.72
C ALA A 164 5.24 -3.46 -3.18
N ALA A 165 5.72 -2.26 -3.50
CA ALA A 165 6.21 -1.94 -4.83
C ALA A 165 7.39 -2.85 -5.22
N LYS A 166 8.32 -3.14 -4.30
CA LYS A 166 9.42 -4.07 -4.55
C LYS A 166 8.98 -5.52 -4.78
N MET A 167 7.85 -5.92 -4.22
CA MET A 167 7.33 -7.29 -4.34
C MET A 167 6.53 -7.49 -5.62
N GLU A 168 5.81 -6.46 -6.08
CA GLU A 168 4.82 -6.59 -7.16
C GLU A 168 5.17 -5.80 -8.43
N GLU A 169 5.81 -4.64 -8.32
CA GLU A 169 5.98 -3.73 -9.45
C GLU A 169 7.25 -4.04 -10.25
N THR A 170 7.12 -4.00 -11.58
CA THR A 170 8.27 -4.22 -12.48
C THR A 170 9.26 -3.05 -12.47
N LYS A 171 8.77 -1.83 -12.19
CA LYS A 171 9.56 -0.61 -12.08
C LYS A 171 9.30 0.02 -10.73
N VAL A 172 10.31 -0.02 -9.88
CA VAL A 172 10.23 0.53 -8.53
C VAL A 172 10.99 1.86 -8.51
N PRO A 173 10.37 2.98 -8.13
CA PRO A 173 11.07 4.24 -7.92
C PRO A 173 12.14 4.11 -6.81
N LEU A 174 13.13 5.00 -6.77
CA LEU A 174 14.12 4.96 -5.70
C LEU A 174 13.43 5.30 -4.38
N SER A 175 13.94 4.77 -3.26
CA SER A 175 13.34 5.03 -1.94
C SER A 175 13.32 6.52 -1.58
N VAL A 176 14.28 7.28 -2.11
CA VAL A 176 14.34 8.75 -1.94
C VAL A 176 13.20 9.44 -2.67
N ASP A 177 12.74 8.89 -3.79
CA ASP A 177 11.65 9.50 -4.57
C ASP A 177 10.29 9.31 -3.90
N LEU A 178 10.19 8.41 -2.92
CA LEU A 178 8.97 8.09 -2.17
C LEU A 178 8.83 8.88 -0.86
N GLN A 179 9.85 9.65 -0.45
CA GLN A 179 9.91 10.43 0.80
C GLN A 179 9.58 11.90 0.55
#